data_AF-A0A562CD60-F1
#
_entry.id   AF-A0A562CD60-F1
#
_cell.length_a   1.000
_cell.length_b   1.000
_cell.length_c   1.000
_cell.angle_alpha   90.00
_cell.angle_beta   90.00
_cell.angle_gamma   90.00
#
_symmetry.space_group_name_H-M   'P 1'
#
loop_
_entity.id
_entity.type
_entity.pdbx_description
1 polymer ?
#
loop_
_entity_poly.entity_id
_entity_poly.type
_entity_poly.pdbx_seq_one_letter_code
_entity_poly.pdbx_strand_id
1 'polypeptide(L)'
;MTAWAGLAAAATLLLAGCGSDDSGTADDSTSPSATESSSDAASESPVAEQVPAGTPECADVWSAGATLPRGYKGCAQDGALVKPDRLGCSSGQALVRYDDRFWAVRGGRIAGGETPLADSEEYTEQVAICRG
;
A
#
# COMPACT_ATOMS: atom_id res chain seq x y z
N MET A 1 36.66 -14.83 8.45
CA MET A 1 36.91 -15.03 9.90
C MET A 1 37.63 -13.80 10.42
N THR A 2 36.89 -12.83 10.96
CA THR A 2 37.45 -11.68 11.70
C THR A 2 36.44 -11.36 12.78
N ALA A 3 36.76 -11.81 13.99
CA ALA A 3 36.03 -11.56 15.21
C ALA A 3 36.51 -10.25 15.83
N TRP A 4 35.60 -9.43 16.38
CA TRP A 4 35.93 -8.62 17.54
C TRP A 4 34.70 -8.43 18.43
N ALA A 5 34.96 -8.48 19.73
CA ALA A 5 34.02 -8.75 20.80
C ALA A 5 34.00 -7.59 21.80
N GLY A 6 32.85 -7.40 22.45
CA GLY A 6 32.66 -6.69 23.72
C GLY A 6 32.40 -5.19 23.58
N LEU A 7 31.66 -4.53 24.48
CA LEU A 7 31.10 -4.94 25.76
C LEU A 7 30.03 -3.89 26.17
N ALA A 8 29.09 -4.34 27.00
CA ALA A 8 27.84 -3.74 27.43
C ALA A 8 27.87 -2.33 28.09
N ALA A 9 26.71 -1.66 28.05
CA ALA A 9 26.18 -0.90 29.19
C ALA A 9 24.64 -0.88 29.15
N ALA A 10 24.03 -1.37 30.24
CA ALA A 10 22.60 -1.35 30.50
C ALA A 10 22.18 0.00 31.12
N ALA A 11 20.98 0.48 30.81
CA ALA A 11 20.25 1.44 31.63
C ALA A 11 18.73 1.27 31.45
N THR A 12 18.12 0.60 32.42
CA THR A 12 16.68 0.54 32.69
C THR A 12 16.21 1.83 33.36
N LEU A 13 15.21 2.54 32.79
CA LEU A 13 14.43 3.54 33.52
C LEU A 13 12.93 3.53 33.14
N LEU A 14 12.17 2.93 34.05
CA LEU A 14 10.90 3.38 34.66
C LEU A 14 9.62 3.55 33.83
N LEU A 15 8.67 2.64 34.12
CA LEU A 15 7.22 2.77 33.98
C LEU A 15 6.67 3.90 34.87
N ALA A 16 5.84 4.79 34.31
CA ALA A 16 4.76 5.47 35.03
C ALA A 16 3.77 6.11 34.02
N GLY A 17 2.51 5.66 34.03
CA GLY A 17 1.46 6.24 33.19
C GLY A 17 0.16 5.45 33.16
N CYS A 18 -0.26 4.89 34.30
CA CYS A 18 -1.60 4.35 34.50
C CYS A 18 -2.54 5.53 34.77
N GLY A 19 -3.37 5.89 33.80
CA GLY A 19 -4.44 6.89 33.92
C GLY A 19 -5.77 6.18 34.06
N SER A 20 -6.40 6.38 35.22
CA SER A 20 -7.59 5.71 35.73
C SER A 20 -8.88 5.93 34.93
N ASP A 21 -9.66 4.85 34.87
CA ASP A 21 -11.12 4.68 34.97
C ASP A 21 -12.00 5.96 35.06
N ASP A 22 -12.94 6.10 34.11
CA ASP A 22 -14.20 6.81 34.33
C ASP A 22 -15.35 5.89 33.94
N SER A 23 -15.96 5.30 34.98
CA SER A 23 -17.15 4.47 34.92
C SER A 23 -18.40 5.35 34.76
N GLY A 24 -18.88 5.53 33.54
CA GLY A 24 -20.15 6.17 33.23
C GLY A 24 -21.26 5.17 32.91
N THR A 25 -22.05 4.78 33.91
CA THR A 25 -23.34 4.09 33.74
C THR A 25 -24.47 5.12 33.63
N ALA A 26 -25.26 5.07 32.55
CA ALA A 26 -26.73 4.92 32.59
C ALA A 26 -27.39 5.25 31.23
N ASP A 27 -28.24 4.30 30.80
CA ASP A 27 -29.52 4.44 30.07
C ASP A 27 -29.60 5.27 28.78
N ASP A 28 -30.02 4.63 27.67
CA ASP A 28 -31.42 4.76 27.23
C ASP A 28 -31.70 3.81 26.06
N SER A 29 -32.73 2.98 26.27
CA SER A 29 -33.30 2.10 25.26
C SER A 29 -34.10 2.90 24.24
N THR A 30 -33.47 3.27 23.13
CA THR A 30 -34.22 3.68 21.93
C THR A 30 -34.20 2.55 20.90
N SER A 31 -35.32 1.83 20.87
CA SER A 31 -35.73 0.90 19.82
C SER A 31 -35.92 1.66 18.50
N PRO A 32 -35.21 1.34 17.41
CA PRO A 32 -35.67 1.71 16.09
C PRO A 32 -36.62 0.63 15.59
N SER A 33 -37.90 1.00 15.52
CA SER A 33 -38.93 0.31 14.74
C SER A 33 -38.42 -0.08 13.36
N ALA A 34 -38.75 -1.32 13.00
CA ALA A 34 -38.62 -1.83 11.65
C ALA A 34 -39.39 -0.96 10.65
N THR A 35 -38.73 -0.60 9.56
CA THR A 35 -39.38 -0.30 8.28
C THR A 35 -38.71 -1.16 7.24
N GLU A 36 -39.37 -2.26 6.89
CA GLU A 36 -39.15 -2.95 5.63
C GLU A 36 -39.44 -1.97 4.49
N SER A 37 -38.50 -1.80 3.57
CA SER A 37 -38.77 -1.21 2.27
C SER A 37 -37.96 -1.98 1.23
N SER A 38 -38.70 -2.64 0.36
CA SER A 38 -38.26 -3.58 -0.65
C SER A 38 -37.36 -2.97 -1.74
N SER A 39 -36.66 -3.89 -2.41
CA SER A 39 -36.35 -3.87 -3.84
C SER A 39 -35.41 -2.75 -4.35
N ASP A 40 -34.14 -3.10 -4.52
CA ASP A 40 -33.62 -3.54 -5.82
C ASP A 40 -32.13 -3.86 -5.62
N ALA A 41 -31.82 -5.11 -5.24
CA ALA A 41 -30.46 -5.59 -5.37
C ALA A 41 -30.26 -5.91 -6.86
N ALA A 42 -30.01 -4.86 -7.65
CA ALA A 42 -29.41 -5.00 -8.95
C ALA A 42 -28.19 -5.92 -8.77
N SER A 43 -28.30 -7.14 -9.28
CA SER A 43 -27.14 -8.00 -9.50
C SER A 43 -26.31 -7.32 -10.58
N GLU A 44 -25.55 -6.29 -10.18
CA GLU A 44 -24.45 -5.77 -10.95
C GLU A 44 -23.41 -6.89 -10.98
N SER A 45 -23.55 -7.76 -11.97
CA SER A 45 -22.43 -8.58 -12.41
C SER A 45 -21.25 -7.64 -12.59
N PRO A 46 -20.07 -7.91 -11.99
CA PRO A 46 -18.94 -7.03 -12.15
C PRO A 46 -18.68 -6.89 -13.65
N VAL A 47 -18.94 -5.70 -14.20
CA VAL A 47 -18.49 -5.35 -15.53
C VAL A 47 -16.98 -5.42 -15.44
N ALA A 48 -16.40 -6.50 -15.96
CA ALA A 48 -14.97 -6.58 -16.14
C ALA A 48 -14.56 -5.32 -16.91
N GLU A 49 -13.78 -4.45 -16.26
CA GLU A 49 -13.24 -3.26 -16.91
C GLU A 49 -12.40 -3.75 -18.09
N GLN A 50 -12.98 -3.62 -19.29
CA GLN A 50 -12.36 -4.12 -20.51
C GLN A 50 -11.00 -3.45 -20.66
N VAL A 51 -9.96 -4.26 -20.84
CA VAL A 51 -8.60 -3.79 -21.10
C VAL A 51 -8.61 -2.95 -22.38
N PRO A 52 -8.28 -1.65 -22.32
CA PRO A 52 -8.18 -0.85 -23.53
C PRO A 52 -7.19 -1.44 -24.53
N ALA A 53 -7.53 -1.40 -25.82
CA ALA A 53 -6.63 -1.86 -26.86
C ALA A 53 -5.27 -1.14 -26.77
N GLY A 54 -4.18 -1.92 -26.81
CA GLY A 54 -2.81 -1.40 -26.70
C GLY A 54 -2.34 -1.16 -25.25
N THR A 55 -3.07 -1.62 -24.24
CA THR A 55 -2.55 -1.69 -22.87
C THR A 55 -1.41 -2.72 -22.82
N PRO A 56 -0.21 -2.36 -22.33
CA PRO A 56 0.90 -3.30 -22.24
C PRO A 56 0.66 -4.33 -21.12
N GLU A 57 1.21 -5.54 -21.28
CA GLU A 57 1.20 -6.54 -20.22
C GLU A 57 2.04 -6.06 -19.03
N CYS A 58 1.62 -6.40 -17.82
CA CYS A 58 2.33 -5.98 -16.62
C CYS A 58 3.77 -6.52 -16.58
N ALA A 59 4.00 -7.74 -17.07
CA ALA A 59 5.33 -8.34 -17.14
C ALA A 59 6.28 -7.60 -18.11
N ASP A 60 5.74 -6.94 -19.14
CA ASP A 60 6.55 -6.15 -20.08
C ASP A 60 6.92 -4.77 -19.51
N VAL A 61 6.06 -4.20 -18.66
CA VAL A 61 6.30 -2.90 -18.04
C VAL A 61 7.19 -3.02 -16.81
N TRP A 62 6.93 -4.02 -15.96
CA TRP A 62 7.56 -4.16 -14.65
C TRP A 62 8.78 -5.07 -14.69
N SER A 63 9.88 -4.49 -15.16
CA SER A 63 11.19 -5.12 -15.17
C SER A 63 12.22 -4.27 -14.44
N ALA A 64 13.02 -4.88 -13.58
CA ALA A 64 14.04 -4.19 -12.79
C ALA A 64 15.02 -3.44 -13.70
N GLY A 65 15.33 -2.19 -13.36
CA GLY A 65 16.21 -1.31 -14.14
C GLY A 65 15.57 -0.65 -15.35
N ALA A 66 14.39 -1.09 -15.81
CA ALA A 66 13.62 -0.43 -16.85
C ALA A 66 13.07 0.93 -16.36
N THR A 67 12.51 1.72 -17.27
CA THR A 67 11.92 3.02 -16.94
C THR A 67 10.40 2.95 -16.98
N LEU A 68 9.73 3.30 -15.87
CA LEU A 68 8.28 3.37 -15.83
C LEU A 68 7.82 4.57 -16.67
N PRO A 69 6.91 4.41 -17.65
CA PRO A 69 6.46 5.54 -18.46
C PRO A 69 5.86 6.67 -17.62
N ARG A 70 6.18 7.93 -17.95
CA ARG A 70 5.55 9.10 -17.28
C ARG A 70 4.03 9.05 -17.35
N GLY A 71 3.47 8.52 -18.43
CA GLY A 71 2.04 8.38 -18.66
C GLY A 71 1.36 7.19 -17.98
N TYR A 72 2.09 6.32 -17.27
CA TYR A 72 1.60 5.01 -16.84
C TYR A 72 0.23 5.07 -16.12
N LYS A 73 -0.73 4.31 -16.66
CA LYS A 73 -2.12 4.25 -16.19
C LYS A 73 -2.54 2.90 -15.61
N GLY A 74 -1.65 1.91 -15.69
CA GLY A 74 -1.96 0.52 -15.42
C GLY A 74 -1.41 -0.36 -16.54
N CYS A 75 -1.58 -1.66 -16.38
CA CYS A 75 -1.14 -2.68 -17.31
C CYS A 75 -2.20 -3.80 -17.36
N ALA A 76 -2.10 -4.64 -18.37
CA ALA A 76 -2.94 -5.82 -18.50
C ALA A 76 -2.33 -6.99 -17.73
N GLN A 77 -3.16 -7.72 -16.99
CA GLN A 77 -2.80 -8.98 -16.35
C GLN A 77 -4.03 -9.88 -16.37
N ASP A 78 -3.90 -11.11 -16.85
CA ASP A 78 -4.98 -12.10 -16.91
C ASP A 78 -6.25 -11.57 -17.62
N GLY A 79 -6.07 -10.72 -18.64
CA GLY A 79 -7.18 -10.11 -19.39
C GLY A 79 -7.93 -9.00 -18.65
N ALA A 80 -7.43 -8.54 -17.49
CA ALA A 80 -7.99 -7.44 -16.72
C ALA A 80 -7.02 -6.25 -16.63
N LEU A 81 -7.58 -5.04 -16.52
CA LEU A 81 -6.78 -3.83 -16.32
C LEU A 81 -6.38 -3.71 -14.85
N VAL A 82 -5.09 -3.86 -14.57
CA VAL A 82 -4.53 -3.63 -13.24
C VAL A 82 -4.28 -2.15 -13.04
N LYS A 83 -5.05 -1.54 -12.12
CA LYS A 83 -4.86 -0.15 -11.74
C LYS A 83 -3.54 0.00 -10.95
N PRO A 84 -2.77 1.07 -11.21
CA PRO A 84 -1.52 1.31 -10.52
C PRO A 84 -1.80 1.64 -9.05
N ASP A 85 -1.13 0.95 -8.15
CA ASP A 85 -1.11 1.30 -6.74
C ASP A 85 -0.17 2.49 -6.53
N ARG A 86 -0.72 3.64 -6.14
CA ARG A 86 0.00 4.92 -6.09
C ARG A 86 0.12 5.41 -4.65
N LEU A 87 1.34 5.66 -4.23
CA LEU A 87 1.67 6.43 -3.04
C LEU A 87 2.04 7.86 -3.46
N GLY A 88 1.31 8.84 -2.95
CA GLY A 88 1.64 10.26 -3.14
C GLY A 88 2.84 10.66 -2.29
N CYS A 89 3.78 11.37 -2.91
CA CYS A 89 4.93 11.95 -2.23
C CYS A 89 4.70 13.42 -1.86
N SER A 90 5.37 13.91 -0.82
CA SER A 90 5.41 15.32 -0.41
C SER A 90 5.95 16.24 -1.50
N SER A 91 6.78 15.72 -2.41
CA SER A 91 7.25 16.41 -3.62
C SER A 91 6.17 16.62 -4.70
N GLY A 92 4.98 16.05 -4.52
CA GLY A 92 3.91 16.04 -5.53
C GLY A 92 4.07 14.94 -6.60
N GLN A 93 5.15 14.16 -6.55
CA GLN A 93 5.31 12.98 -7.39
C GLN A 93 4.47 11.81 -6.87
N ALA A 94 4.27 10.80 -7.73
CA ALA A 94 3.61 9.55 -7.35
C ALA A 94 4.60 8.39 -7.48
N LEU A 95 4.85 7.73 -6.37
CA LEU A 95 5.50 6.43 -6.31
C LEU A 95 4.46 5.36 -6.64
N VAL A 96 4.76 4.49 -7.59
CA VAL A 96 3.87 3.42 -8.06
C VAL A 96 4.45 2.08 -7.64
N ARG A 97 3.59 1.19 -7.17
CA ARG A 97 3.92 -0.16 -6.71
C ARG A 97 3.27 -1.20 -7.61
N TYR A 98 3.89 -2.37 -7.70
CA TYR A 98 3.36 -3.51 -8.42
C TYR A 98 3.82 -4.83 -7.81
N ASP A 99 2.87 -5.78 -7.74
CA ASP A 99 3.09 -7.18 -7.36
C ASP A 99 3.84 -7.37 -6.04
N ASP A 100 3.67 -6.43 -5.10
CA ASP A 100 4.37 -6.39 -3.80
C ASP A 100 5.89 -6.59 -3.88
N ARG A 101 6.51 -6.30 -5.03
CA ARG A 101 7.96 -6.50 -5.26
C ARG A 101 8.62 -5.38 -6.04
N PHE A 102 7.86 -4.63 -6.83
CA PHE A 102 8.40 -3.55 -7.66
C PHE A 102 7.89 -2.18 -7.21
N TRP A 103 8.74 -1.17 -7.37
CA TRP A 103 8.37 0.23 -7.18
C TRP A 103 9.10 1.16 -8.14
N ALA A 104 8.45 2.27 -8.49
CA ALA A 104 9.04 3.33 -9.31
C ALA A 104 8.27 4.64 -9.17
N VAL A 105 8.97 5.77 -9.25
CA VAL A 105 8.29 7.04 -9.57
C VAL A 105 7.92 7.04 -11.06
N ARG A 106 6.78 7.64 -11.43
CA ARG A 106 6.40 7.78 -12.85
C ARG A 106 7.49 8.53 -13.64
N GLY A 107 8.02 7.90 -14.69
CA GLY A 107 9.15 8.43 -15.46
C GLY A 107 10.53 8.10 -14.87
N GLY A 108 10.58 7.41 -13.74
CA GLY A 108 11.79 6.96 -13.08
C GLY A 108 12.13 5.50 -13.39
N ARG A 109 13.25 5.03 -12.83
CA ARG A 109 13.64 3.62 -12.93
C ARG A 109 12.79 2.75 -12.02
N ILE A 110 12.54 1.53 -12.47
CA ILE A 110 11.90 0.46 -11.72
C ILE A 110 12.96 -0.23 -10.87
N ALA A 111 12.70 -0.30 -9.57
CA ALA A 111 13.50 -1.00 -8.58
C ALA A 111 12.72 -2.20 -8.02
N GLY A 112 13.45 -3.12 -7.36
CA GLY A 112 12.91 -4.34 -6.77
C GLY A 112 12.91 -5.56 -7.69
N GLY A 113 12.09 -6.56 -7.32
CA GLY A 113 11.84 -7.77 -8.11
C GLY A 113 12.07 -9.09 -7.38
N GLU A 114 13.21 -9.24 -6.70
CA GLU A 114 13.55 -10.49 -5.98
C GLU A 114 12.97 -10.51 -4.56
N THR A 115 13.03 -9.37 -3.86
CA THR A 115 12.59 -9.24 -2.47
C THR A 115 11.20 -8.61 -2.41
N PRO A 116 10.30 -9.10 -1.52
CA PRO A 116 9.05 -8.42 -1.21
C PRO A 116 9.28 -6.98 -0.71
N LEU A 117 8.40 -6.06 -1.08
CA LEU A 117 8.48 -4.66 -0.65
C LEU A 117 8.47 -4.52 0.87
N ALA A 118 7.71 -5.37 1.55
CA ALA A 118 7.62 -5.39 3.02
C ALA A 118 8.97 -5.68 3.70
N ASP A 119 9.87 -6.39 3.02
CA ASP A 119 11.19 -6.79 3.52
C ASP A 119 12.33 -5.95 2.89
N SER A 120 12.00 -5.01 2.00
CA SER A 120 12.98 -4.19 1.29
C SER A 120 13.31 -2.92 2.06
N GLU A 121 14.56 -2.85 2.55
CA GLU A 121 15.11 -1.63 3.17
C GLU A 121 15.13 -0.46 2.17
N GLU A 122 15.50 -0.71 0.90
CA GLU A 122 15.53 0.31 -0.15
C GLU A 122 14.14 0.90 -0.42
N TYR A 123 13.09 0.07 -0.47
CA TYR A 123 11.73 0.56 -0.61
C TYR A 123 11.29 1.37 0.62
N THR A 124 11.64 0.91 1.82
CA THR A 124 11.30 1.60 3.08
C THR A 124 11.95 2.98 3.14
N GLU A 125 13.23 3.09 2.79
CA GLU A 125 13.94 4.36 2.67
C GLU A 125 13.29 5.26 1.60
N GLN A 126 12.97 4.70 0.44
CA GLN A 126 12.34 5.46 -0.64
C GLN A 126 10.95 5.99 -0.25
N VAL A 127 10.18 5.25 0.54
CA VAL A 127 8.89 5.68 1.10
C VAL A 127 9.09 6.78 2.15
N ALA A 128 10.11 6.67 3.01
CA ALA A 128 10.44 7.72 3.97
C ALA A 128 10.77 9.04 3.25
N ILE A 129 11.67 8.99 2.26
CA ILE A 129 12.00 10.15 1.40
C ILE A 129 10.76 10.69 0.69
N CYS A 130 9.92 9.81 0.17
CA CYS A 130 8.68 10.20 -0.51
C CYS A 130 7.73 10.94 0.43
N ARG A 131 7.64 10.58 1.72
CA ARG A 131 6.70 11.18 2.67
C ARG A 131 7.21 12.47 3.33
N GLY A 132 8.53 12.66 3.39
CA GLY A 132 9.17 13.82 4.03
C GLY A 132 9.47 13.54 5.49
#